data_AF-A0A496ZYM8-F1
#
_entry.id   AF-A0A496ZYM8-F1
#
_cell.length_a   1.000
_cell.length_b   1.000
_cell.length_c   1.000
_cell.angle_alpha   90.00
_cell.angle_beta   90.00
_cell.angle_gamma   90.00
#
_symmetry.space_group_name_H-M   'P 1'
#
loop_
_entity.id
_entity.type
_entity.pdbx_description
1 polymer ?
#
loop_
_entity_poly.entity_id
_entity_poly.type
_entity_poly.pdbx_seq_one_letter_code
_entity_poly.pdbx_strand_id
1 'polypeptide(L)'
;MGWFSDVREKGYIMPWKMFKNVARTLPALGIAMIKHPRVVIQQHTQPKIKWMDDKPPYEIPEYKEGMKFCNSNEKYLRPTHFCESNAPEIIALANELGAFKKDEWEYAESVFNFVKKNIRLAFVPMAGAVETLKKGYGTCVHQLSLFAALCRAGGLPARYHLYTLALIQPMYESMVEVSPIVKGWYDAFGTFMLHGTAQVKINGKWVVADPTFTPEYEAAMGIPLAKLGDEPTGIWNYPVKETEMFLEGLPYGVGIGWDLFVILIGPKEAEKVNLSVEAGRKRGRKILEEMGEEEYDRMVRAKYQAKIPKITLEKSPNLVFR
;
A
#
# COMPACT_ATOMS: atom_id res chain seq x y z
N MET A 1 4.67 31.39 10.66
CA MET A 1 4.48 30.03 11.23
C MET A 1 5.81 29.31 11.17
N GLY A 2 6.34 28.81 12.30
CA GLY A 2 7.67 28.21 12.37
C GLY A 2 7.73 26.79 11.80
N TRP A 3 8.91 26.35 11.38
CA TRP A 3 9.20 25.02 10.81
C TRP A 3 8.60 23.86 11.63
N PHE A 4 8.66 23.91 12.96
CA PHE A 4 8.06 22.90 13.83
C PHE A 4 6.54 22.79 13.74
N SER A 5 5.84 23.92 13.51
CA SER A 5 4.39 23.93 13.33
C SER A 5 4.00 23.23 12.03
N ASP A 6 4.73 23.52 10.95
CA ASP A 6 4.51 22.91 9.63
C ASP A 6 4.76 21.39 9.64
N VAL A 7 5.84 20.97 10.29
CA VAL A 7 6.19 19.55 10.48
C VAL A 7 5.11 18.79 11.25
N ARG A 8 4.57 19.40 12.32
CA ARG A 8 3.51 18.79 13.12
C ARG A 8 2.18 18.75 12.37
N GLU A 9 1.84 19.82 11.65
CA GLU A 9 0.57 19.95 10.93
C GLU A 9 0.45 18.94 9.78
N LYS A 10 1.55 18.75 9.03
CA LYS A 10 1.64 17.81 7.91
C LYS A 10 1.77 16.34 8.33
N GLY A 11 1.82 16.06 9.64
CA GLY A 11 1.87 14.70 10.18
C GLY A 11 3.25 14.04 10.08
N TYR A 12 4.32 14.81 9.97
CA TYR A 12 5.67 14.27 9.75
C TYR A 12 6.31 13.66 10.99
N ILE A 13 5.68 13.79 12.15
CA ILE A 13 6.11 13.21 13.42
C ILE A 13 5.33 11.91 13.63
N MET A 14 6.05 10.81 13.82
CA MET A 14 5.44 9.52 14.12
C MET A 14 4.63 9.62 15.42
N PRO A 15 3.34 9.21 15.41
CA PRO A 15 2.55 9.18 16.63
C PRO A 15 3.19 8.27 17.70
N TRP A 16 3.18 8.69 18.96
CA TRP A 16 3.79 7.94 20.06
C TRP A 16 3.28 6.49 20.20
N LYS A 17 1.99 6.27 19.88
CA LYS A 17 1.39 4.93 19.85
C LYS A 17 2.04 4.03 18.78
N MET A 18 2.28 4.57 17.59
CA MET A 18 2.96 3.86 16.50
C MET A 18 4.41 3.54 16.88
N PHE A 19 5.13 4.50 17.45
CA PHE A 19 6.50 4.28 17.92
C PHE A 19 6.57 3.14 18.95
N LYS A 20 5.67 3.11 19.94
CA LYS A 20 5.60 2.03 20.93
C LYS A 20 5.34 0.66 20.30
N ASN A 21 4.45 0.59 19.31
CA ASN A 21 4.17 -0.67 18.61
C ASN A 21 5.37 -1.14 17.79
N VAL A 22 6.01 -0.25 17.02
CA VAL A 22 7.22 -0.58 16.25
C VAL A 22 8.38 -0.99 17.17
N ALA A 23 8.64 -0.23 18.24
CA ALA A 23 9.74 -0.51 19.16
C ALA A 23 9.60 -1.87 19.84
N ARG A 24 8.36 -2.31 20.14
CA ARG A 24 8.09 -3.65 20.67
C ARG A 24 8.49 -4.77 19.71
N THR A 25 8.50 -4.51 18.40
CA THR A 25 8.82 -5.53 17.38
C THR A 25 10.32 -5.74 17.13
N LEU A 26 11.17 -4.79 17.52
CA LEU A 26 12.61 -4.82 17.24
C LEU A 26 13.37 -5.98 17.89
N PRO A 27 13.12 -6.35 19.17
CA PRO A 27 13.87 -7.43 19.81
C PRO A 27 13.66 -8.80 19.16
N ALA A 28 12.43 -9.15 18.76
CA ALA A 28 12.20 -10.46 18.15
C ALA A 28 12.67 -10.53 16.69
N LEU A 29 12.68 -9.40 15.96
CA LEU A 29 13.38 -9.32 14.68
C LEU A 29 14.87 -9.65 14.86
N GLY A 30 15.51 -9.07 15.88
CA GLY A 30 16.89 -9.38 16.25
C GLY A 30 17.11 -10.87 16.55
N ILE A 31 16.23 -11.49 17.34
CA ILE A 31 16.30 -12.93 17.66
C ILE A 31 16.10 -13.81 16.42
N ALA A 32 15.14 -13.48 15.55
CA ALA A 32 14.90 -14.20 14.31
C ALA A 32 16.13 -14.15 13.39
N MET A 33 16.78 -12.97 13.27
CA MET A 33 18.02 -12.84 12.51
C MET A 33 19.18 -13.65 13.11
N ILE A 34 19.35 -13.64 14.43
CA ILE A 34 20.37 -14.44 15.13
C ILE A 34 20.16 -15.95 14.87
N LYS A 35 18.91 -16.41 14.81
CA LYS A 35 18.58 -17.81 14.50
C LYS A 35 18.82 -18.19 13.03
N HIS A 36 18.94 -17.21 12.14
CA HIS A 36 19.15 -17.42 10.71
C HIS A 36 20.44 -16.73 10.19
N PRO A 37 21.63 -17.00 10.77
CA PRO A 37 22.86 -16.25 10.50
C PRO A 37 23.35 -16.40 9.06
N ARG A 38 23.10 -17.57 8.43
CA ARG A 38 23.44 -17.80 7.02
C ARG A 38 22.65 -16.91 6.06
N VAL A 39 21.39 -16.61 6.38
CA VAL A 39 20.54 -15.75 5.53
C VAL A 39 21.03 -14.31 5.60
N VAL A 40 21.38 -13.83 6.80
CA VAL A 40 21.97 -12.48 7.02
C VAL A 40 23.31 -12.32 6.29
N ILE A 41 24.21 -13.31 6.41
CA ILE A 41 25.55 -13.25 5.77
C ILE A 41 25.46 -13.26 4.23
N GLN A 42 24.49 -13.98 3.64
CA GLN A 42 24.32 -14.09 2.19
C GLN A 42 23.75 -12.83 1.51
N GLN A 43 23.37 -11.81 2.28
CA GLN A 43 22.79 -10.57 1.77
C GLN A 43 23.84 -9.52 1.36
N HIS A 44 25.04 -9.56 1.93
CA HIS A 44 26.09 -8.54 1.71
C HIS A 44 27.07 -8.85 0.57
N THR A 45 26.86 -9.93 -0.19
CA THR A 45 27.87 -10.46 -1.13
C THR A 45 27.52 -10.30 -2.61
N GLN A 46 26.45 -9.58 -2.99
CA GLN A 46 25.97 -9.56 -4.39
C GLN A 46 25.50 -8.18 -4.91
N PRO A 47 25.48 -7.97 -6.26
CA PRO A 47 25.37 -6.65 -6.91
C PRO A 47 23.99 -5.99 -6.74
N LYS A 48 23.85 -4.73 -7.21
CA LYS A 48 22.59 -3.96 -7.21
C LYS A 48 21.41 -4.83 -7.67
N ILE A 49 20.44 -5.00 -6.79
CA ILE A 49 19.30 -5.88 -7.03
C ILE A 49 18.28 -5.19 -7.93
N LYS A 50 17.90 -5.89 -8.99
CA LYS A 50 16.82 -5.51 -9.88
C LYS A 50 15.53 -6.05 -9.26
N TRP A 51 14.73 -5.15 -8.69
CA TRP A 51 13.55 -5.52 -7.91
C TRP A 51 12.42 -6.12 -8.75
N MET A 52 12.26 -5.63 -9.99
CA MET A 52 11.39 -6.19 -11.02
C MET A 52 11.94 -5.88 -12.42
N ASP A 53 11.63 -6.76 -13.37
CA ASP A 53 12.20 -6.72 -14.72
C ASP A 53 11.39 -5.94 -15.75
N ASP A 54 10.08 -5.81 -15.52
CA ASP A 54 9.16 -5.29 -16.52
C ASP A 54 8.98 -3.77 -16.43
N LYS A 55 8.95 -3.13 -17.60
CA LYS A 55 8.50 -1.74 -17.73
C LYS A 55 7.02 -1.63 -17.34
N PRO A 56 6.57 -0.47 -16.82
CA PRO A 56 5.15 -0.23 -16.58
C PRO A 56 4.33 -0.45 -17.86
N PRO A 57 3.08 -0.95 -17.76
CA PRO A 57 2.20 -1.19 -18.92
C PRO A 57 1.55 0.09 -19.47
N TYR A 58 2.10 1.26 -19.13
CA TYR A 58 1.59 2.57 -19.50
C TYR A 58 2.74 3.52 -19.81
N GLU A 59 2.42 4.58 -20.53
CA GLU A 59 3.30 5.72 -20.74
C GLU A 59 2.86 6.87 -19.84
N ILE A 60 3.81 7.63 -19.33
CA ILE A 60 3.50 8.84 -18.56
C ILE A 60 3.27 9.96 -19.56
N PRO A 61 2.10 10.60 -19.58
CA PRO A 61 1.83 11.70 -20.50
C PRO A 61 2.80 12.86 -20.26
N GLU A 62 3.16 13.55 -21.34
CA GLU A 62 4.01 14.73 -21.26
C GLU A 62 3.26 15.89 -20.61
N TYR A 63 3.90 16.54 -19.64
CA TYR A 63 3.38 17.78 -19.06
C TYR A 63 3.46 18.92 -20.09
N LYS A 64 2.35 19.66 -20.24
CA LYS A 64 2.28 20.85 -21.08
C LYS A 64 1.98 22.06 -20.23
N GLU A 65 2.67 23.15 -20.52
CA GLU A 65 2.46 24.43 -19.85
C GLU A 65 0.97 24.84 -19.92
N GLY A 66 0.40 25.23 -18.78
CA GLY A 66 -1.02 25.57 -18.66
C GLY A 66 -1.97 24.41 -18.36
N MET A 67 -1.48 23.17 -18.20
CA MET A 67 -2.29 22.09 -17.63
C MET A 67 -2.81 22.48 -16.25
N LYS A 68 -4.12 22.30 -16.02
CA LYS A 68 -4.75 22.67 -14.75
C LYS A 68 -4.32 21.70 -13.66
N PHE A 69 -4.05 22.23 -12.47
CA PHE A 69 -3.83 21.44 -11.26
C PHE A 69 -4.21 22.25 -10.02
N CYS A 70 -4.48 21.55 -8.92
CA CYS A 70 -4.74 22.20 -7.65
C CYS A 70 -3.41 22.61 -7.01
N ASN A 71 -3.11 23.91 -7.08
CA ASN A 71 -2.03 24.52 -6.31
C ASN A 71 -2.60 25.12 -5.02
N SER A 72 -2.84 24.26 -4.03
CA SER A 72 -3.41 24.68 -2.74
C SER A 72 -2.47 24.31 -1.59
N ASN A 73 -2.40 25.19 -0.58
CA ASN A 73 -1.74 24.93 0.70
C ASN A 73 -2.71 24.40 1.77
N GLU A 74 -3.97 24.14 1.40
CA GLU A 74 -4.97 23.58 2.30
C GLU A 74 -4.62 22.13 2.68
N LYS A 75 -5.01 21.78 3.90
CA LYS A 75 -4.83 20.44 4.46
C LYS A 75 -5.47 19.40 3.55
N TYR A 76 -4.73 18.34 3.23
CA TYR A 76 -5.12 17.24 2.34
C TYR A 76 -5.19 17.57 0.85
N LEU A 77 -4.88 18.80 0.43
CA LEU A 77 -4.75 19.19 -0.98
C LEU A 77 -3.30 19.47 -1.36
N ARG A 78 -2.49 19.97 -0.42
CA ARG A 78 -1.08 20.27 -0.65
C ARG A 78 -0.21 19.01 -0.85
N PRO A 79 0.91 19.13 -1.58
CA PRO A 79 1.91 18.07 -1.62
C PRO A 79 2.51 17.82 -0.23
N THR A 80 2.88 16.57 0.02
CA THR A 80 3.55 16.16 1.27
C THR A 80 4.72 15.23 0.97
N HIS A 81 5.50 14.90 2.00
CA HIS A 81 6.57 13.89 1.88
C HIS A 81 6.05 12.59 1.24
N PHE A 82 6.73 12.14 0.19
CA PHE A 82 6.37 11.01 -0.69
C PHE A 82 5.06 11.14 -1.48
N CYS A 83 4.41 12.31 -1.49
CA CYS A 83 3.14 12.57 -2.18
C CYS A 83 3.24 13.90 -2.96
N GLU A 84 3.98 13.87 -4.07
CA GLU A 84 4.34 15.03 -4.88
C GLU A 84 3.22 15.43 -5.87
N SER A 85 2.07 15.90 -5.36
CA SER A 85 0.89 16.25 -6.18
C SER A 85 1.09 17.38 -7.20
N ASN A 86 2.14 18.18 -7.03
CA ASN A 86 2.51 19.27 -7.95
C ASN A 86 3.61 18.89 -8.95
N ALA A 87 4.05 17.63 -8.97
CA ALA A 87 5.06 17.18 -9.92
C ALA A 87 4.47 17.14 -11.35
N PRO A 88 5.23 17.55 -12.38
CA PRO A 88 4.76 17.56 -13.77
C PRO A 88 4.17 16.23 -14.24
N GLU A 89 4.80 15.11 -13.88
CA GLU A 89 4.33 13.76 -14.23
C GLU A 89 2.97 13.43 -13.61
N ILE A 90 2.75 13.86 -12.36
CA ILE A 90 1.47 13.65 -11.66
C ILE A 90 0.39 14.55 -12.25
N ILE A 91 0.70 15.81 -12.55
CA ILE A 91 -0.24 16.76 -13.15
C ILE A 91 -0.69 16.27 -14.53
N ALA A 92 0.25 15.82 -15.36
CA ALA A 92 -0.04 15.33 -16.70
C ALA A 92 -0.97 14.11 -16.65
N LEU A 93 -0.64 13.13 -15.80
CA LEU A 93 -1.47 11.95 -15.63
C LEU A 93 -2.84 12.27 -15.02
N ALA A 94 -2.91 13.17 -14.03
CA ALA A 94 -4.17 13.63 -13.47
C ALA A 94 -5.10 14.23 -14.56
N ASN A 95 -4.55 15.04 -15.47
CA ASN A 95 -5.31 15.61 -16.59
C ASN A 95 -5.76 14.56 -17.60
N GLU A 96 -4.92 13.56 -17.89
CA GLU A 96 -5.28 12.41 -18.74
C GLU A 96 -6.42 11.58 -18.13
N LEU A 97 -6.38 11.37 -16.81
CA LEU A 97 -7.41 10.63 -16.08
C LEU A 97 -8.73 11.43 -15.93
N GLY A 98 -8.72 12.72 -16.24
CA GLY A 98 -9.92 13.56 -16.33
C GLY A 98 -10.06 14.63 -15.25
N ALA A 99 -8.97 15.01 -14.57
CA ALA A 99 -8.97 16.13 -13.63
C ALA A 99 -9.57 17.39 -14.28
N PHE A 100 -10.46 18.08 -13.54
CA PHE A 100 -11.16 19.30 -13.99
C PHE A 100 -12.04 19.12 -15.24
N LYS A 101 -12.32 17.89 -15.67
CA LYS A 101 -13.21 17.56 -16.80
C LYS A 101 -14.35 16.63 -16.40
N LYS A 102 -14.05 15.63 -15.58
CA LYS A 102 -15.01 14.70 -14.98
C LYS A 102 -15.55 15.24 -13.66
N ASP A 103 -16.67 14.70 -13.19
CA ASP A 103 -17.10 14.95 -11.81
C ASP A 103 -16.18 14.25 -10.79
N GLU A 104 -16.35 14.60 -9.51
CA GLU A 104 -15.47 14.13 -8.44
C GLU A 104 -15.43 12.60 -8.32
N TRP A 105 -16.56 11.91 -8.52
CA TRP A 105 -16.63 10.45 -8.41
C TRP A 105 -15.95 9.79 -9.60
N GLU A 106 -16.33 10.19 -10.82
CA GLU A 106 -15.76 9.65 -12.06
C GLU A 106 -14.24 9.85 -12.13
N TYR A 107 -13.75 11.02 -11.68
CA TYR A 107 -12.33 11.29 -11.62
C TYR A 107 -11.62 10.41 -10.58
N ALA A 108 -12.14 10.34 -9.34
CA ALA A 108 -11.55 9.49 -8.30
C ALA A 108 -11.55 8.01 -8.68
N GLU A 109 -12.61 7.54 -9.35
CA GLU A 109 -12.71 6.17 -9.86
C GLU A 109 -11.69 5.90 -10.96
N SER A 110 -11.46 6.87 -11.86
CA SER A 110 -10.42 6.78 -12.89
C SER A 110 -9.02 6.67 -12.26
N VAL A 111 -8.74 7.47 -11.23
CA VAL A 111 -7.48 7.41 -10.46
C VAL A 111 -7.34 6.07 -9.73
N PHE A 112 -8.39 5.62 -9.04
CA PHE A 112 -8.42 4.34 -8.35
C PHE A 112 -8.10 3.18 -9.30
N ASN A 113 -8.82 3.11 -10.42
CA ASN A 113 -8.65 2.06 -11.43
C ASN A 113 -7.27 2.12 -12.08
N PHE A 114 -6.74 3.31 -12.36
CA PHE A 114 -5.38 3.46 -12.88
C PHE A 114 -4.37 2.84 -11.91
N VAL A 115 -4.37 3.26 -10.64
CA VAL A 115 -3.38 2.78 -9.66
C VAL A 115 -3.52 1.27 -9.46
N LYS A 116 -4.75 0.79 -9.27
CA LYS A 116 -5.06 -0.63 -9.03
C LYS A 116 -4.63 -1.54 -10.16
N LYS A 117 -4.84 -1.13 -11.41
CA LYS A 117 -4.58 -1.98 -12.59
C LYS A 117 -3.13 -1.90 -13.07
N ASN A 118 -2.44 -0.78 -12.81
CA ASN A 118 -1.15 -0.50 -13.42
C ASN A 118 0.03 -0.53 -12.45
N ILE A 119 -0.20 -0.40 -11.15
CA ILE A 119 0.87 -0.36 -10.15
C ILE A 119 0.91 -1.66 -9.38
N ARG A 120 1.98 -2.43 -9.59
CA ARG A 120 2.11 -3.76 -8.98
C ARG A 120 2.62 -3.65 -7.54
N LEU A 121 1.97 -4.37 -6.62
CA LEU A 121 2.51 -4.59 -5.29
C LEU A 121 3.90 -5.26 -5.35
N ALA A 122 4.91 -4.58 -4.80
CA ALA A 122 6.26 -5.10 -4.64
C ALA A 122 6.90 -4.55 -3.36
N PHE A 123 7.63 -5.41 -2.65
CA PHE A 123 8.44 -5.09 -1.49
C PHE A 123 9.77 -4.53 -1.94
N VAL A 124 9.87 -3.19 -1.92
CA VAL A 124 11.02 -2.41 -2.40
C VAL A 124 11.28 -1.25 -1.44
N PRO A 125 12.49 -0.66 -1.44
CA PRO A 125 12.78 0.54 -0.66
C PRO A 125 11.80 1.68 -0.95
N MET A 126 11.55 2.54 0.03
CA MET A 126 10.59 3.64 -0.04
C MET A 126 11.01 4.71 -1.05
N ALA A 127 10.03 5.18 -1.82
CA ALA A 127 10.17 6.27 -2.77
C ALA A 127 8.87 7.10 -2.85
N GLY A 128 8.95 8.26 -3.51
CA GLY A 128 7.81 9.15 -3.73
C GLY A 128 6.82 8.65 -4.78
N ALA A 129 5.71 9.38 -4.93
CA ALA A 129 4.66 9.11 -5.90
C ALA A 129 5.18 9.15 -7.34
N VAL A 130 6.06 10.11 -7.67
CA VAL A 130 6.67 10.22 -9.02
C VAL A 130 7.50 8.99 -9.36
N GLU A 131 8.37 8.56 -8.45
CA GLU A 131 9.20 7.38 -8.65
C GLU A 131 8.36 6.10 -8.71
N THR A 132 7.30 6.02 -7.92
CA THR A 132 6.32 4.93 -7.99
C THR A 132 5.68 4.87 -9.37
N LEU A 133 5.25 6.02 -9.90
CA LEU A 133 4.67 6.13 -11.24
C LEU A 133 5.68 5.78 -12.34
N LYS A 134 6.96 6.14 -12.21
CA LYS A 134 7.98 5.76 -13.20
C LYS A 134 8.29 4.26 -13.18
N LYS A 135 8.25 3.64 -12.02
CA LYS A 135 8.56 2.21 -11.84
C LYS A 135 7.38 1.30 -12.17
N GLY A 136 6.14 1.73 -11.95
CA GLY A 136 4.96 0.87 -12.08
C GLY A 136 4.82 -0.17 -10.98
N TYR A 137 5.49 0.04 -9.86
CA TYR A 137 5.42 -0.86 -8.72
C TYR A 137 5.83 -0.20 -7.41
N GLY A 138 5.37 -0.78 -6.32
CA GLY A 138 5.75 -0.39 -4.97
C GLY A 138 4.90 -1.10 -3.92
N THR A 139 5.21 -0.86 -2.65
CA THR A 139 4.43 -1.33 -1.51
C THR A 139 3.03 -0.69 -1.47
N CYS A 140 2.16 -1.14 -0.57
CA CYS A 140 0.87 -0.47 -0.33
C CYS A 140 1.04 1.04 -0.14
N VAL A 141 1.98 1.48 0.70
CA VAL A 141 2.26 2.90 0.99
C VAL A 141 2.61 3.70 -0.27
N HIS A 142 3.40 3.13 -1.20
CA HIS A 142 3.71 3.78 -2.48
C HIS A 142 2.44 4.02 -3.31
N GLN A 143 1.58 3.00 -3.39
CA GLN A 143 0.33 3.08 -4.15
C GLN A 143 -0.66 4.07 -3.53
N LEU A 144 -0.77 4.09 -2.20
CA LEU A 144 -1.59 5.09 -1.48
C LEU A 144 -1.07 6.51 -1.73
N SER A 145 0.25 6.70 -1.72
CA SER A 145 0.88 7.98 -2.03
C SER A 145 0.61 8.44 -3.46
N LEU A 146 0.71 7.54 -4.44
CA LEU A 146 0.41 7.86 -5.83
C LEU A 146 -1.07 8.19 -6.04
N PHE A 147 -1.98 7.39 -5.45
CA PHE A 147 -3.40 7.68 -5.45
C PHE A 147 -3.71 9.06 -4.85
N ALA A 148 -3.16 9.35 -3.65
CA ALA A 148 -3.36 10.64 -3.00
C ALA A 148 -2.77 11.79 -3.81
N ALA A 149 -1.58 11.63 -4.40
CA ALA A 149 -0.95 12.66 -5.21
C ALA A 149 -1.80 13.01 -6.45
N LEU A 150 -2.33 12.00 -7.14
CA LEU A 150 -3.22 12.18 -8.29
C LEU A 150 -4.52 12.87 -7.86
N CYS A 151 -5.23 12.37 -6.84
CA CYS A 151 -6.45 13.01 -6.34
C CYS A 151 -6.23 14.49 -5.98
N ARG A 152 -5.15 14.77 -5.25
CA ARG A 152 -4.78 16.14 -4.85
C ARG A 152 -4.49 17.02 -6.05
N ALA A 153 -3.77 16.52 -7.07
CA ALA A 153 -3.51 17.26 -8.29
C ALA A 153 -4.81 17.67 -9.02
N GLY A 154 -5.83 16.82 -9.00
CA GLY A 154 -7.16 17.12 -9.53
C GLY A 154 -8.10 17.90 -8.61
N GLY A 155 -7.63 18.34 -7.43
CA GLY A 155 -8.42 19.16 -6.50
C GLY A 155 -9.27 18.38 -5.51
N LEU A 156 -9.10 17.06 -5.39
CA LEU A 156 -9.80 16.24 -4.41
C LEU A 156 -8.94 16.07 -3.13
N PRO A 157 -9.43 16.46 -1.94
CA PRO A 157 -8.72 16.22 -0.70
C PRO A 157 -8.49 14.72 -0.48
N ALA A 158 -7.24 14.31 -0.27
CA ALA A 158 -6.90 12.91 -0.04
C ALA A 158 -5.97 12.73 1.16
N ARG A 159 -6.16 11.64 1.92
CA ARG A 159 -5.39 11.33 3.14
C ARG A 159 -5.10 9.84 3.26
N TYR A 160 -4.10 9.50 4.06
CA TYR A 160 -3.81 8.11 4.42
C TYR A 160 -4.67 7.68 5.60
N HIS A 161 -5.13 6.44 5.58
CA HIS A 161 -5.74 5.75 6.71
C HIS A 161 -4.93 4.48 6.98
N LEU A 162 -4.00 4.54 7.93
CA LEU A 162 -3.09 3.44 8.26
C LEU A 162 -3.54 2.73 9.53
N TYR A 163 -3.39 1.41 9.56
CA TYR A 163 -3.75 0.56 10.70
C TYR A 163 -2.92 -0.73 10.71
N THR A 164 -2.90 -1.42 11.85
CA THR A 164 -2.28 -2.73 11.97
C THR A 164 -3.23 -3.80 11.44
N LEU A 165 -2.71 -4.74 10.65
CA LEU A 165 -3.51 -5.70 9.91
C LEU A 165 -3.31 -7.14 10.41
N ALA A 166 -4.44 -7.84 10.55
CA ALA A 166 -4.51 -9.30 10.61
C ALA A 166 -4.60 -9.87 9.19
N LEU A 167 -3.59 -10.64 8.76
CA LEU A 167 -3.51 -11.18 7.40
C LEU A 167 -4.46 -12.37 7.26
N ILE A 168 -5.28 -12.36 6.20
CA ILE A 168 -6.02 -13.56 5.80
C ILE A 168 -5.06 -14.69 5.41
N GLN A 169 -5.52 -15.93 5.56
CA GLN A 169 -4.72 -17.13 5.31
C GLN A 169 -3.97 -17.11 3.95
N PRO A 170 -4.60 -16.74 2.82
CA PRO A 170 -3.91 -16.69 1.54
C PRO A 170 -2.79 -15.63 1.49
N MET A 171 -2.95 -14.51 2.19
CA MET A 171 -1.91 -13.49 2.29
C MET A 171 -0.76 -13.94 3.18
N TYR A 172 -1.04 -14.65 4.28
CA TYR A 172 -0.01 -15.24 5.13
C TYR A 172 0.85 -16.23 4.32
N GLU A 173 0.22 -17.15 3.60
CA GLU A 173 0.92 -18.15 2.78
C GLU A 173 1.78 -17.50 1.70
N SER A 174 1.29 -16.45 1.04
CA SER A 174 2.00 -15.82 -0.09
C SER A 174 3.05 -14.78 0.31
N MET A 175 2.89 -14.08 1.43
CA MET A 175 3.77 -12.97 1.84
C MET A 175 4.63 -13.28 3.06
N VAL A 176 4.17 -14.15 3.96
CA VAL A 176 4.82 -14.40 5.25
C VAL A 176 5.54 -15.75 5.25
N GLU A 177 4.85 -16.83 4.87
CA GLU A 177 5.39 -18.18 4.94
C GLU A 177 6.55 -18.43 3.98
N VAL A 178 6.63 -17.68 2.89
CA VAL A 178 7.69 -17.77 1.86
C VAL A 178 9.07 -17.34 2.33
N SER A 179 9.18 -16.65 3.47
CA SER A 179 10.45 -16.26 4.07
C SER A 179 10.49 -16.67 5.55
N PRO A 180 11.44 -17.53 5.97
CA PRO A 180 11.60 -17.89 7.38
C PRO A 180 11.83 -16.68 8.30
N ILE A 181 12.45 -15.60 7.79
CA ILE A 181 12.66 -14.36 8.54
C ILE A 181 11.35 -13.61 8.71
N VAL A 182 10.59 -13.41 7.62
CA VAL A 182 9.28 -12.73 7.67
C VAL A 182 8.30 -13.52 8.52
N LYS A 183 8.29 -14.86 8.38
CA LYS A 183 7.51 -15.77 9.18
C LYS A 183 7.87 -15.70 10.66
N GLY A 184 9.15 -15.81 11.00
CA GLY A 184 9.60 -15.72 12.39
C GLY A 184 9.27 -14.39 13.05
N TRP A 185 9.28 -13.31 12.28
CA TRP A 185 8.89 -11.99 12.75
C TRP A 185 7.36 -11.84 12.92
N TYR A 186 6.58 -12.27 11.93
CA TYR A 186 5.12 -12.27 12.02
C TYR A 186 4.62 -13.19 13.14
N ASP A 187 5.15 -14.41 13.26
CA ASP A 187 4.78 -15.39 14.29
C ASP A 187 5.11 -14.89 15.72
N ALA A 188 6.08 -13.98 15.88
CA ALA A 188 6.43 -13.41 17.17
C ALA A 188 5.50 -12.28 17.65
N PHE A 189 4.75 -11.62 16.75
CA PHE A 189 3.94 -10.44 17.08
C PHE A 189 2.49 -10.50 16.59
N GLY A 190 2.15 -11.47 15.73
CA GLY A 190 0.84 -11.73 15.15
C GLY A 190 0.25 -10.60 14.29
N THR A 191 1.06 -9.61 13.93
CA THR A 191 0.66 -8.52 13.05
C THR A 191 1.78 -8.21 12.07
N PHE A 192 1.44 -8.11 10.79
CA PHE A 192 2.36 -7.59 9.79
C PHE A 192 2.37 -6.05 9.90
N MET A 193 3.49 -5.45 9.50
CA MET A 193 3.68 -4.00 9.50
C MET A 193 2.48 -3.26 8.89
N LEU A 194 2.28 -2.01 9.36
CA LEU A 194 1.22 -1.09 8.97
C LEU A 194 0.74 -1.31 7.53
N HIS A 195 -0.49 -1.78 7.40
CA HIS A 195 -1.23 -1.69 6.16
C HIS A 195 -2.04 -0.40 6.17
N GLY A 196 -2.57 -0.01 5.03
CA GLY A 196 -3.42 1.16 5.00
C GLY A 196 -4.25 1.24 3.74
N THR A 197 -5.21 2.13 3.81
CA THR A 197 -6.03 2.59 2.69
C THR A 197 -5.77 4.07 2.49
N ALA A 198 -6.17 4.60 1.33
CA ALA A 198 -6.33 6.02 1.15
C ALA A 198 -7.81 6.37 1.39
N GLN A 199 -8.05 7.64 1.69
CA GLN A 199 -9.40 8.20 1.62
C GLN A 199 -9.36 9.45 0.76
N VAL A 200 -10.35 9.57 -0.11
CA VAL A 200 -10.59 10.75 -0.95
C VAL A 200 -11.92 11.38 -0.55
N LYS A 201 -11.99 12.71 -0.52
CA LYS A 201 -13.22 13.42 -0.20
C LYS A 201 -14.00 13.71 -1.49
N ILE A 202 -15.19 13.12 -1.62
CA ILE A 202 -16.10 13.27 -2.76
C ILE A 202 -17.45 13.77 -2.23
N ASN A 203 -17.98 14.85 -2.78
CA ASN A 203 -19.24 15.49 -2.39
C ASN A 203 -19.32 15.72 -0.87
N GLY A 204 -18.21 16.15 -0.28
CA GLY A 204 -18.10 16.42 1.15
C GLY A 204 -17.87 15.21 2.05
N LYS A 205 -17.91 13.97 1.54
CA LYS A 205 -17.79 12.73 2.30
C LYS A 205 -16.45 12.03 2.03
N TRP A 206 -15.84 11.44 3.06
CA TRP A 206 -14.65 10.61 2.89
C TRP A 206 -15.05 9.24 2.34
N VAL A 207 -14.47 8.87 1.21
CA VAL A 207 -14.65 7.60 0.52
C VAL A 207 -13.34 6.82 0.60
N VAL A 208 -13.42 5.54 0.96
CA VAL A 208 -12.25 4.66 1.11
C VAL A 208 -11.76 4.21 -0.27
N ALA A 209 -10.44 4.13 -0.41
CA ALA A 209 -9.77 3.64 -1.61
C ALA A 209 -8.61 2.72 -1.21
N ASP A 210 -8.72 1.44 -1.55
CA ASP A 210 -7.64 0.47 -1.43
C ASP A 210 -7.22 -0.05 -2.83
N PRO A 211 -6.34 0.66 -3.53
CA PRO A 211 -5.87 0.23 -4.84
C PRO A 211 -4.74 -0.81 -4.77
N THR A 212 -4.38 -1.31 -3.57
CA THR A 212 -3.12 -2.05 -3.33
C THR A 212 -2.95 -3.31 -4.17
N PHE A 213 -4.03 -4.08 -4.33
CA PHE A 213 -4.01 -5.37 -5.01
C PHE A 213 -4.62 -5.25 -6.40
N THR A 214 -3.87 -5.74 -7.40
CA THR A 214 -4.37 -5.84 -8.76
C THR A 214 -5.51 -6.87 -8.82
N PRO A 215 -6.44 -6.75 -9.78
CA PRO A 215 -7.55 -7.70 -9.91
C PRO A 215 -7.07 -9.15 -9.98
N GLU A 216 -5.96 -9.42 -10.67
CA GLU A 216 -5.40 -10.76 -10.77
C GLU A 216 -4.88 -11.28 -9.43
N TYR A 217 -4.30 -10.42 -8.60
CA TYR A 217 -3.84 -10.86 -7.29
C TYR A 217 -5.01 -11.13 -6.34
N GLU A 218 -6.05 -10.30 -6.37
CA GLU A 218 -7.30 -10.52 -5.62
C GLU A 218 -7.98 -11.80 -6.06
N ALA A 219 -8.03 -12.05 -7.37
CA ALA A 219 -8.60 -13.27 -7.93
C ALA A 219 -7.87 -14.52 -7.42
N ALA A 220 -6.54 -14.46 -7.38
CA ALA A 220 -5.69 -15.53 -6.86
C ALA A 220 -5.88 -15.78 -5.36
N MET A 221 -6.25 -14.74 -4.59
CA MET A 221 -6.59 -14.86 -3.17
C MET A 221 -8.02 -15.34 -2.92
N GLY A 222 -8.88 -15.36 -3.95
CA GLY A 222 -10.28 -15.75 -3.80
C GLY A 222 -11.15 -14.68 -3.14
N ILE A 223 -10.76 -13.41 -3.21
CA ILE A 223 -11.48 -12.28 -2.59
C ILE A 223 -12.17 -11.41 -3.66
N PRO A 224 -13.22 -10.64 -3.30
CA PRO A 224 -13.83 -9.69 -4.21
C PRO A 224 -12.83 -8.71 -4.80
N LEU A 225 -13.09 -8.23 -6.02
CA LEU A 225 -12.26 -7.23 -6.67
C LEU A 225 -12.55 -5.86 -6.08
N ALA A 226 -11.61 -5.27 -5.34
CA ALA A 226 -11.89 -4.03 -4.59
C ALA A 226 -12.30 -2.88 -5.52
N LYS A 227 -13.35 -2.15 -5.12
CA LYS A 227 -13.90 -0.96 -5.80
C LYS A 227 -13.71 0.28 -4.95
N LEU A 228 -13.73 1.45 -5.59
CA LEU A 228 -13.74 2.72 -4.86
C LEU A 228 -14.97 2.76 -3.94
N GLY A 229 -14.74 3.06 -2.66
CA GLY A 229 -15.77 3.07 -1.63
C GLY A 229 -16.03 1.73 -0.95
N ASP A 230 -15.41 0.63 -1.40
CA ASP A 230 -15.42 -0.60 -0.60
C ASP A 230 -14.64 -0.35 0.70
N GLU A 231 -15.28 -0.61 1.83
CA GLU A 231 -14.61 -0.65 3.13
C GLU A 231 -13.93 -2.03 3.26
N PRO A 232 -12.60 -2.15 3.23
CA PRO A 232 -11.94 -3.45 3.31
C PRO A 232 -12.10 -4.11 4.68
N THR A 233 -12.47 -3.32 5.69
CA THR A 233 -12.79 -3.75 7.05
C THR A 233 -13.98 -4.72 7.04
N GLY A 234 -13.73 -5.97 7.44
CA GLY A 234 -14.76 -7.00 7.45
C GLY A 234 -15.03 -7.65 6.09
N ILE A 235 -14.19 -7.37 5.08
CA ILE A 235 -14.14 -8.16 3.83
C ILE A 235 -12.80 -8.91 3.78
N TRP A 236 -11.65 -8.25 3.66
CA TRP A 236 -10.34 -8.93 3.69
C TRP A 236 -9.35 -8.36 4.70
N ASN A 237 -9.70 -7.25 5.37
CA ASN A 237 -8.88 -6.64 6.41
C ASN A 237 -9.65 -6.60 7.74
N TYR A 238 -8.94 -6.85 8.84
CA TYR A 238 -9.44 -6.59 10.19
C TYR A 238 -8.49 -5.59 10.86
N PRO A 239 -8.82 -4.29 10.85
CA PRO A 239 -8.01 -3.30 11.55
C PRO A 239 -8.04 -3.62 13.04
N VAL A 240 -6.86 -3.67 13.66
CA VAL A 240 -6.78 -3.79 15.12
C VAL A 240 -7.27 -2.48 15.72
N LYS A 241 -8.30 -2.56 16.57
CA LYS A 241 -8.87 -1.40 17.24
C LYS A 241 -7.79 -0.57 17.95
N GLU A 242 -7.93 0.75 17.91
CA GLU A 242 -6.98 1.73 18.49
C GLU A 242 -5.64 1.89 17.76
N THR A 243 -5.43 1.20 16.63
CA THR A 243 -4.24 1.38 15.77
C THR A 243 -4.47 2.27 14.55
N GLU A 244 -5.72 2.65 14.29
CA GLU A 244 -6.12 3.49 13.15
C GLU A 244 -5.57 4.91 13.26
N MET A 245 -5.04 5.41 12.15
CA MET A 245 -4.44 6.74 12.05
C MET A 245 -4.80 7.38 10.72
N PHE A 246 -5.26 8.63 10.78
CA PHE A 246 -5.46 9.47 9.60
C PHE A 246 -4.30 10.45 9.45
N LEU A 247 -3.54 10.34 8.36
CA LEU A 247 -2.35 11.15 8.14
C LEU A 247 -2.50 11.97 6.87
N GLU A 248 -1.99 13.21 6.89
CA GLU A 248 -1.89 14.04 5.69
C GLU A 248 -0.67 13.63 4.87
N GLY A 249 0.50 13.56 5.48
CA GLY A 249 1.72 13.01 4.90
C GLY A 249 2.29 11.88 5.75
N LEU A 250 3.24 11.14 5.18
CA LEU A 250 3.93 10.08 5.90
C LEU A 250 5.01 10.68 6.83
N PRO A 251 5.16 10.15 8.06
CA PRO A 251 6.24 10.57 8.95
C PRO A 251 7.63 10.29 8.35
N TYR A 252 8.58 11.20 8.54
CA TYR A 252 9.95 11.03 8.02
C TYR A 252 10.62 9.72 8.47
N GLY A 253 10.29 9.26 9.68
CA GLY A 253 10.81 7.99 10.21
C GLY A 253 10.24 6.73 9.55
N VAL A 254 9.13 6.81 8.80
CA VAL A 254 8.53 5.66 8.14
C VAL A 254 9.41 5.17 6.99
N GLY A 255 9.92 6.08 6.17
CA GLY A 255 10.85 5.74 5.08
C GLY A 255 12.10 5.06 5.61
N ILE A 256 12.74 5.67 6.62
CA ILE A 256 13.96 5.13 7.25
C ILE A 256 13.70 3.76 7.89
N GLY A 257 12.59 3.61 8.62
CA GLY A 257 12.24 2.34 9.26
C GLY A 257 11.97 1.23 8.25
N TRP A 258 11.27 1.55 7.15
CA TRP A 258 11.00 0.59 6.07
C TRP A 258 12.25 0.24 5.29
N ASP A 259 13.08 1.21 4.94
CA ASP A 259 14.33 0.96 4.22
C ASP A 259 15.28 0.13 5.05
N LEU A 260 15.39 0.44 6.34
CA LEU A 260 16.13 -0.38 7.29
C LEU A 260 15.55 -1.80 7.34
N PHE A 261 14.23 -1.97 7.33
CA PHE A 261 13.59 -3.29 7.27
C PHE A 261 13.91 -4.05 5.98
N VAL A 262 13.79 -3.43 4.81
CA VAL A 262 14.12 -4.06 3.52
C VAL A 262 15.61 -4.43 3.46
N ILE A 263 16.47 -3.60 4.03
CA ILE A 263 17.91 -3.87 4.19
C ILE A 263 18.13 -5.02 5.19
N LEU A 264 17.45 -5.04 6.33
CA LEU A 264 17.60 -6.02 7.42
C LEU A 264 17.05 -7.42 7.06
N ILE A 265 15.89 -7.49 6.41
CA ILE A 265 15.34 -8.76 5.89
C ILE A 265 16.19 -9.31 4.77
N GLY A 266 16.91 -8.43 4.08
CA GLY A 266 17.71 -8.78 2.95
C GLY A 266 16.92 -8.64 1.66
N PRO A 267 17.50 -7.96 0.67
CA PRO A 267 16.90 -7.87 -0.65
C PRO A 267 16.51 -9.20 -1.32
N LYS A 268 17.23 -10.31 -1.05
CA LYS A 268 16.87 -11.66 -1.56
C LYS A 268 15.57 -12.20 -0.98
N GLU A 269 15.29 -11.91 0.30
CA GLU A 269 14.04 -12.37 0.92
C GLU A 269 12.87 -11.53 0.41
N ALA A 270 13.06 -10.22 0.23
CA ALA A 270 12.07 -9.36 -0.42
C ALA A 270 11.83 -9.77 -1.89
N GLU A 271 12.87 -10.17 -2.63
CA GLU A 271 12.75 -10.75 -3.97
C GLU A 271 11.91 -12.03 -3.98
N LYS A 272 12.13 -12.96 -3.05
CA LYS A 272 11.30 -14.18 -2.91
C LYS A 272 9.82 -13.84 -2.69
N VAL A 273 9.54 -12.86 -1.83
CA VAL A 273 8.17 -12.39 -1.62
C VAL A 273 7.59 -11.80 -2.91
N ASN A 274 8.35 -10.98 -3.63
CA ASN A 274 7.92 -10.40 -4.91
C ASN A 274 7.62 -11.48 -5.97
N LEU A 275 8.48 -12.49 -6.09
CA LEU A 275 8.27 -13.63 -6.99
C LEU A 275 7.02 -14.44 -6.62
N SER A 276 6.76 -14.64 -5.33
CA SER A 276 5.55 -15.30 -4.83
C SER A 276 4.28 -14.52 -5.20
N VAL A 277 4.28 -13.21 -4.96
CA VAL A 277 3.16 -12.32 -5.32
C VAL A 277 2.92 -12.34 -6.83
N GLU A 278 3.99 -12.31 -7.64
CA GLU A 278 3.88 -12.37 -9.09
C GLU A 278 3.36 -13.72 -9.60
N ALA A 279 3.78 -14.83 -8.98
CA ALA A 279 3.21 -16.14 -9.25
C ALA A 279 1.71 -16.18 -8.91
N GLY A 280 1.29 -15.48 -7.84
CA GLY A 280 -0.11 -15.24 -7.50
C GLY A 280 -0.86 -14.54 -8.64
N ARG A 281 -0.36 -13.40 -9.11
CA ARG A 281 -0.96 -12.67 -10.25
C ARG A 281 -1.12 -13.53 -11.49
N LYS A 282 -0.09 -14.32 -11.84
CA LYS A 282 -0.17 -15.24 -13.00
C LYS A 282 -1.28 -16.28 -12.84
N ARG A 283 -1.53 -16.77 -11.63
CA ARG A 283 -2.66 -17.69 -11.36
C ARG A 283 -4.00 -16.98 -11.49
N GLY A 284 -4.17 -15.82 -10.87
CA GLY A 284 -5.45 -15.12 -10.93
C GLY A 284 -5.75 -14.52 -12.30
N ARG A 285 -4.74 -14.19 -13.10
CA ARG A 285 -4.93 -13.82 -14.51
C ARG A 285 -5.66 -14.91 -15.28
N LYS A 286 -5.26 -16.17 -15.12
CA LYS A 286 -5.94 -17.31 -15.74
C LYS A 286 -7.39 -17.45 -15.27
N ILE A 287 -7.64 -17.26 -13.97
CA ILE A 287 -9.01 -17.28 -13.41
C ILE A 287 -9.88 -16.22 -14.07
N LEU A 288 -9.35 -15.00 -14.22
CA LEU A 288 -10.08 -13.87 -14.81
C LEU A 288 -10.23 -14.00 -16.33
N GLU A 289 -9.27 -14.60 -17.04
CA GLU A 289 -9.36 -14.90 -18.48
C GLU A 289 -10.44 -15.96 -18.77
N GLU A 290 -10.61 -16.95 -17.88
CA GLU A 290 -11.62 -18.01 -18.03
C GLU A 290 -13.04 -17.54 -17.65
N MET A 291 -13.19 -16.74 -16.60
CA MET A 291 -14.49 -16.38 -16.01
C MET A 291 -14.97 -14.98 -16.40
N GLY A 292 -14.05 -14.05 -16.66
CA GLY A 292 -14.32 -12.62 -16.77
C GLY A 292 -14.33 -11.90 -15.41
N GLU A 293 -13.82 -10.67 -15.36
CA GLU A 293 -13.73 -9.87 -14.12
C GLU A 293 -15.08 -9.66 -13.43
N GLU A 294 -16.11 -9.29 -14.21
CA GLU A 294 -17.44 -8.99 -13.68
C GLU A 294 -18.15 -10.22 -13.11
N GLU A 295 -18.03 -11.35 -13.79
CA GLU A 295 -18.61 -12.62 -13.35
C GLU A 295 -17.93 -13.11 -12.07
N TYR A 296 -16.59 -13.09 -12.07
CA TYR A 296 -15.80 -13.44 -10.90
C TYR A 296 -16.19 -12.60 -9.69
N ASP A 297 -16.18 -11.27 -9.82
CA ASP A 297 -16.50 -10.36 -8.72
C ASP A 297 -17.92 -10.60 -8.21
N ARG A 298 -18.90 -10.76 -9.10
CA ARG A 298 -20.30 -11.05 -8.73
C ARG A 298 -20.41 -12.36 -7.96
N MET A 299 -19.79 -13.44 -8.45
CA MET A 299 -19.83 -14.76 -7.83
C MET A 299 -19.16 -14.76 -6.45
N VAL A 300 -18.00 -14.13 -6.33
CA VAL A 300 -17.26 -14.08 -5.07
C VAL A 300 -18.01 -13.21 -4.06
N ARG A 301 -18.47 -12.01 -4.43
CA ARG A 301 -19.26 -11.16 -3.51
C ARG A 301 -20.54 -11.84 -3.01
N ALA A 302 -21.18 -12.67 -3.82
CA ALA A 302 -22.38 -13.41 -3.41
C ALA A 302 -22.08 -14.52 -2.37
N LYS A 303 -20.87 -15.08 -2.38
CA LYS A 303 -20.49 -16.24 -1.55
C LYS A 303 -19.55 -15.89 -0.40
N TYR A 304 -18.84 -14.78 -0.52
CA TYR A 304 -17.73 -14.45 0.35
C TYR A 304 -18.25 -14.00 1.72
N GLN A 305 -17.86 -14.73 2.75
CA GLN A 305 -17.99 -14.31 4.14
C GLN A 305 -16.58 -14.11 4.67
N ALA A 306 -16.28 -12.90 5.12
CA ALA A 306 -15.01 -12.63 5.75
C ALA A 306 -14.88 -13.51 7.00
N LYS A 307 -13.88 -14.38 7.02
CA LYS A 307 -13.56 -15.20 8.18
C LYS A 307 -12.32 -14.62 8.83
N ILE A 308 -12.41 -14.29 10.12
CA ILE A 308 -11.23 -13.90 10.90
C ILE A 308 -10.28 -15.10 10.91
N PRO A 309 -9.00 -14.92 10.55
CA PRO A 309 -8.04 -16.02 10.54
C PRO A 309 -7.87 -16.58 11.94
N LYS A 310 -8.13 -17.89 12.12
CA LYS A 310 -7.90 -18.58 13.40
C LYS A 310 -6.47 -18.40 13.90
N ILE A 311 -5.50 -18.39 12.98
CA ILE A 311 -4.07 -18.21 13.28
C ILE A 311 -3.79 -16.88 13.99
N THR A 312 -4.44 -15.79 13.58
CA THR A 312 -4.26 -14.48 14.22
C THR A 312 -4.89 -14.44 15.62
N LEU A 313 -6.04 -15.10 15.81
CA LEU A 313 -6.73 -15.19 17.10
C LEU A 313 -6.02 -16.14 18.09
N GLU A 314 -5.50 -17.27 17.62
CA GLU A 314 -4.83 -18.28 18.44
C GLU A 314 -3.45 -17.83 18.91
N LYS A 315 -2.72 -17.05 18.09
CA LYS A 315 -1.33 -16.65 18.39
C LYS A 315 -1.18 -15.24 18.94
N SER A 316 -2.21 -14.40 18.83
CA SER A 316 -2.25 -13.07 19.44
C SER A 316 -3.57 -12.86 20.21
N PRO A 317 -3.73 -13.50 21.38
CA PRO A 317 -4.98 -13.52 22.16
C PRO A 317 -5.45 -12.14 22.67
N ASN A 318 -4.59 -11.11 22.57
CA ASN A 318 -4.91 -9.74 22.98
C ASN A 318 -5.43 -8.85 21.82
N LEU A 319 -5.57 -9.39 20.60
CA LEU A 319 -6.13 -8.64 19.47
C LEU A 319 -7.65 -8.64 19.56
N VAL A 320 -8.21 -7.50 19.98
CA VAL A 320 -9.66 -7.29 20.02
C VAL A 320 -10.13 -6.85 18.64
N PHE A 321 -10.82 -7.75 17.94
CA PHE A 321 -11.59 -7.43 16.73
C PHE A 321 -13.06 -7.27 17.13
N ARG A 322 -13.66 -6.13 16.81
CA ARG A 322 -15.11 -5.91 16.88
C ARG A 322 -15.56 -5.19 15.63
#